data_AF-A0A2E8H0C9-F1
#
_entry.id   AF-A0A2E8H0C9-F1
#
_cell.length_a   1.000
_cell.length_b   1.000
_cell.length_c   1.000
_cell.angle_alpha   90.00
_cell.angle_beta   90.00
_cell.angle_gamma   90.00
#
_symmetry.space_group_name_H-M   'P 1'
#
loop_
_entity.id
_entity.type
_entity.pdbx_description
1 polymer ?
#
loop_
_entity_poly.entity_id
_entity_poly.type
_entity_poly.pdbx_seq_one_letter_code
_entity_poly.pdbx_strand_id
1 'polypeptide(L)'
;MHLNLTERELRMVLDWRRRGAFFPDEDRVLRKLRHALDAGEPLDLSRLQVQIIHGWAEEQLGGPYGGGEMTNPEEAVLFRKIRDALGYND
;
A
#
# COMPACT_ATOMS: atom_id res chain seq x y z
N MET A 1 -11.23 -7.77 2.71
CA MET A 1 -11.39 -6.35 3.10
C MET A 1 -11.25 -5.58 1.82
N HIS A 2 -12.25 -4.80 1.47
CA HIS A 2 -12.26 -4.06 0.22
C HIS A 2 -11.54 -2.73 0.42
N LEU A 3 -10.43 -2.57 -0.28
CA LEU A 3 -9.71 -1.31 -0.36
C LEU A 3 -10.07 -0.66 -1.70
N ASN A 4 -10.83 0.43 -1.65
CA ASN A 4 -11.12 1.23 -2.84
C ASN A 4 -9.91 2.12 -3.14
N LEU A 5 -8.91 1.51 -3.79
CA LEU A 5 -7.76 2.19 -4.36
C LEU A 5 -8.03 2.49 -5.84
N THR A 6 -7.69 3.71 -6.24
CA THR A 6 -7.67 4.13 -7.63
C THR A 6 -6.47 3.51 -8.36
N GLU A 7 -6.50 3.53 -9.69
CA GLU A 7 -5.37 3.08 -10.53
C GLU A 7 -4.04 3.76 -10.15
N ARG A 8 -4.09 5.07 -9.86
CA ARG A 8 -2.93 5.84 -9.39
C ARG A 8 -2.42 5.32 -8.04
N GLU A 9 -3.30 5.14 -7.07
CA GLU A 9 -2.95 4.63 -5.75
C GLU A 9 -2.35 3.22 -5.83
N LEU A 10 -2.92 2.35 -6.66
CA LEU A 10 -2.38 1.01 -6.91
C LEU A 10 -0.95 1.08 -7.49
N ARG A 11 -0.71 1.97 -8.45
CA ARG A 11 0.64 2.19 -9.00
C ARG A 11 1.61 2.71 -7.94
N MET A 12 1.18 3.60 -7.05
CA MET A 12 2.01 4.12 -5.97
C MET A 12 2.41 3.02 -4.98
N VAL A 13 1.47 2.17 -4.54
CA VAL A 13 1.79 1.02 -3.67
C VAL A 13 2.77 0.06 -4.35
N LEU A 14 2.60 -0.20 -5.65
CA LEU A 14 3.53 -1.01 -6.42
C LEU A 14 4.92 -0.36 -6.55
N ASP A 15 5.01 0.97 -6.52
CA ASP A 15 6.28 1.71 -6.59
C ASP A 15 7.05 1.67 -5.27
N TRP A 16 6.36 1.73 -4.12
CA TRP A 16 7.00 1.59 -2.79
C TRP A 16 7.81 0.31 -2.67
N ARG A 17 7.33 -0.77 -3.28
CA ARG A 17 7.95 -2.09 -3.20
C ARG A 17 8.85 -2.43 -4.41
N ARG A 18 9.24 -1.42 -5.19
CA ARG A 18 10.04 -1.58 -6.43
C ARG A 18 11.48 -2.06 -6.20
N ARG A 19 11.97 -2.08 -4.96
CA ARG A 19 13.30 -2.59 -4.59
C ARG A 19 13.25 -3.38 -3.27
N GLY A 20 13.74 -4.62 -3.27
CA GLY A 20 13.86 -5.43 -2.04
C GLY A 20 13.74 -6.94 -2.29
N ALA A 21 14.11 -7.74 -1.30
CA ALA A 21 13.79 -9.16 -1.26
C ALA A 21 12.33 -9.31 -0.79
N PHE A 22 11.51 -10.05 -1.55
CA PHE A 22 10.11 -10.26 -1.22
C PHE A 22 9.91 -11.57 -0.44
N PHE A 23 9.18 -11.49 0.66
CA PHE A 23 8.63 -12.68 1.31
C PHE A 23 7.46 -13.25 0.48
N PRO A 24 7.15 -14.55 0.62
CA PRO A 24 6.08 -15.20 -0.16
C PRO A 24 4.71 -14.51 -0.04
N ASP A 25 4.39 -13.97 1.13
CA ASP A 25 3.14 -13.25 1.37
C ASP A 25 3.12 -11.86 0.71
N GLU A 26 4.27 -11.19 0.63
CA GLU A 26 4.40 -9.93 -0.10
C GLU A 26 4.20 -10.13 -1.61
N ASP A 27 4.80 -11.17 -2.19
CA ASP A 27 4.62 -11.50 -3.60
C ASP A 27 3.14 -11.76 -3.94
N ARG A 28 2.41 -12.44 -3.05
CA ARG A 28 0.95 -12.64 -3.19
C ARG A 28 0.19 -11.31 -3.20
N VAL A 29 0.56 -10.35 -2.35
CA VAL A 29 -0.05 -9.02 -2.34
C VAL A 29 0.26 -8.27 -3.64
N LEU A 30 1.52 -8.30 -4.10
CA LEU A 30 1.92 -7.66 -5.36
C LEU A 30 1.17 -8.22 -6.57
N ARG A 31 0.97 -9.54 -6.63
CA ARG A 31 0.17 -10.17 -7.70
C ARG A 31 -1.28 -9.72 -7.68
N LYS A 32 -1.89 -9.62 -6.50
CA LYS A 32 -3.27 -9.13 -6.35
C LYS A 32 -3.39 -7.65 -6.75
N LEU A 33 -2.44 -6.81 -6.33
CA LEU A 33 -2.38 -5.40 -6.71
C LEU A 33 -2.24 -5.23 -8.23
N ARG A 34 -1.36 -6.01 -8.84
CA ARG A 34 -1.17 -6.03 -10.30
C ARG A 34 -2.45 -6.48 -11.01
N HIS A 35 -3.07 -7.58 -10.56
CA HIS A 35 -4.31 -8.07 -11.13
C HIS A 35 -5.44 -7.03 -11.03
N ALA A 36 -5.62 -6.41 -9.86
CA ALA A 36 -6.62 -5.35 -9.67
C ALA A 36 -6.36 -4.15 -10.60
N LEU A 37 -5.09 -3.78 -10.80
CA LEU A 37 -4.69 -2.71 -11.70
C LEU A 37 -4.99 -3.06 -13.17
N ASP A 38 -4.63 -4.27 -13.62
CA ASP A 38 -4.83 -4.71 -15.01
C ASP A 38 -6.30 -4.97 -15.35
N ALA A 39 -7.07 -5.54 -14.40
CA ALA A 39 -8.48 -5.86 -14.59
C ALA A 39 -9.43 -4.68 -14.28
N GLY A 40 -8.93 -3.62 -13.63
CA GLY A 40 -9.77 -2.51 -13.14
C GLY A 40 -10.76 -2.96 -12.05
N GLU A 41 -10.44 -4.04 -11.35
CA GLU A 41 -11.31 -4.66 -10.35
C GLU A 41 -11.05 -4.12 -8.93
N PRO A 42 -12.07 -4.13 -8.06
CA PRO A 42 -11.88 -3.77 -6.66
C PRO A 42 -10.87 -4.70 -5.98
N LEU A 43 -9.96 -4.11 -5.23
CA LEU A 43 -8.89 -4.83 -4.55
C LEU A 43 -9.43 -5.48 -3.27
N ASP A 44 -9.53 -6.81 -3.26
CA ASP A 44 -9.81 -7.58 -2.05
C ASP A 44 -8.55 -8.15 -1.40
N LEU A 45 -8.26 -7.64 -0.20
CA LEU A 45 -7.13 -8.04 0.62
C LEU A 45 -7.59 -8.51 1.99
N SER A 46 -6.91 -9.51 2.55
CA SER A 46 -7.09 -9.87 3.95
C SER A 46 -6.48 -8.80 4.86
N ARG A 47 -6.90 -8.74 6.13
CA ARG A 47 -6.32 -7.80 7.11
C ARG A 47 -4.79 -7.88 7.18
N LEU A 48 -4.22 -9.09 7.14
CA LEU A 48 -2.78 -9.31 7.11
C LEU A 48 -2.12 -8.68 5.88
N GLN A 49 -2.76 -8.82 4.72
CA GLN A 49 -2.28 -8.21 3.48
C GLN A 49 -2.32 -6.68 3.52
N VAL A 50 -3.34 -6.10 4.17
CA VAL A 50 -3.39 -4.65 4.43
C VAL A 50 -2.29 -4.22 5.40
N GLN A 51 -1.97 -5.02 6.43
CA GLN A 51 -0.83 -4.74 7.32
C GLN A 51 0.51 -4.78 6.60
N ILE A 52 0.68 -5.69 5.63
CA ILE A 52 1.87 -5.72 4.77
C ILE A 52 2.01 -4.40 4.00
N ILE A 53 0.92 -3.93 3.37
CA ILE A 53 0.92 -2.64 2.65
C ILE A 53 1.20 -1.46 3.60
N HIS A 54 0.63 -1.49 4.81
CA HIS A 54 0.90 -0.49 5.83
C HIS A 54 2.39 -0.46 6.21
N GLY A 55 3.00 -1.64 6.40
CA GLY A 55 4.44 -1.76 6.65
C GLY A 55 5.27 -1.16 5.52
N TRP A 56 4.91 -1.38 4.26
CA TRP A 56 5.60 -0.74 3.13
C TRP A 56 5.46 0.78 3.14
N ALA A 57 4.27 1.29 3.48
CA ALA A 57 4.05 2.72 3.59
C ALA A 57 4.88 3.31 4.75
N GLU A 58 4.94 2.64 5.90
CA GLU A 58 5.76 3.05 7.04
C GLU A 58 7.27 2.99 6.71
N GLU A 59 7.75 1.98 5.99
CA GLU A 59 9.14 1.90 5.53
C GLU A 59 9.49 3.03 4.55
N GLN A 60 8.58 3.34 3.62
CA GLN A 60 8.74 4.43 2.66
C GLN A 60 8.76 5.80 3.36
N LEU A 61 7.93 5.98 4.40
CA LEU A 61 7.87 7.20 5.22
C LEU A 61 9.01 7.27 6.25
N GLY A 62 9.53 6.12 6.68
CA GLY A 62 10.42 5.94 7.83
C GLY A 62 11.88 5.62 7.50
N GLY A 63 12.33 5.80 6.26
CA GLY A 63 13.71 5.50 5.84
C GLY A 63 14.80 6.20 6.67
N PRO A 64 16.09 5.81 6.53
CA PRO A 64 17.23 6.32 7.33
C PRO A 64 17.47 7.83 7.19
N TYR A 65 16.85 8.47 6.20
CA TYR A 65 16.57 9.90 6.16
C TYR A 65 15.08 10.07 6.47
N GLY A 66 14.71 10.07 7.75
CA GLY A 66 13.32 10.10 8.23
C GLY A 66 12.64 11.47 8.03
N GLY A 67 12.60 11.94 6.79
CA GLY A 67 12.24 13.31 6.46
C GLY A 67 11.95 13.53 4.98
N GLY A 68 11.47 12.52 4.27
CA GLY A 68 10.56 12.82 3.18
C GLY A 68 9.26 13.26 3.83
N GLU A 69 9.08 14.56 4.09
CA GLU A 69 7.73 15.10 4.29
C GLU A 69 6.80 14.41 3.29
N MET A 70 5.58 14.05 3.71
CA MET A 70 4.48 13.69 2.79
C MET A 70 4.23 14.91 1.88
N THR A 71 5.15 15.13 0.95
CA THR A 71 5.16 16.23 -0.01
C THR A 71 4.14 15.94 -1.10
N ASN A 72 3.78 14.66 -1.27
CA ASN A 72 2.68 14.25 -2.09
C ASN A 72 1.39 14.06 -1.27
N PRO A 73 0.39 14.96 -1.39
CA PRO A 73 -0.89 14.81 -0.70
C PRO A 73 -1.62 13.52 -1.07
N GLU A 74 -1.33 12.93 -2.24
CA GLU A 74 -1.90 11.64 -2.65
C GLU A 74 -1.38 10.49 -1.76
N GLU A 75 -0.10 10.52 -1.34
CA GLU A 75 0.47 9.50 -0.45
C GLU A 75 -0.15 9.57 0.95
N ALA A 76 -0.42 10.78 1.44
CA ALA A 76 -1.09 10.99 2.72
C ALA A 76 -2.53 10.44 2.73
N VAL A 77 -3.28 10.69 1.65
CA VAL A 77 -4.64 10.14 1.49
C VAL A 77 -4.61 8.62 1.41
N LEU A 78 -3.69 8.05 0.64
CA LEU A 78 -3.52 6.61 0.52
C LEU A 78 -3.17 5.97 1.86
N PHE A 79 -2.22 6.54 2.60
CA PHE A 79 -1.84 6.08 3.92
C PHE A 79 -3.01 6.12 4.89
N ARG A 80 -3.80 7.19 4.87
CA ARG A 80 -5.02 7.31 5.69
C ARG A 80 -6.04 6.22 5.36
N LYS A 81 -6.30 5.93 4.08
CA LYS A 81 -7.21 4.84 3.68
C LYS A 81 -6.76 3.47 4.18
N ILE A 82 -5.45 3.20 4.14
CA ILE A 82 -4.88 1.95 4.66
C ILE A 82 -5.04 1.88 6.18
N ARG A 83 -4.74 2.99 6.88
CA ARG A 83 -4.88 3.12 8.33
C ARG A 83 -6.34 2.93 8.79
N ASP A 84 -7.29 3.58 8.11
CA ASP A 84 -8.73 3.44 8.35
C ASP A 84 -9.19 1.99 8.12
N ALA A 85 -8.72 1.34 7.06
CA ALA A 85 -9.04 -0.06 6.77
C ALA A 85 -8.53 -1.03 7.85
N LEU A 86 -7.43 -0.69 8.54
CA LEU A 86 -6.89 -1.46 9.66
C LEU A 86 -7.60 -1.18 10.99
N GLY A 87 -8.47 -0.16 11.03
CA GLY A 87 -9.19 0.25 12.23
C GLY A 87 -8.36 1.08 13.19
N TYR A 88 -7.27 1.71 12.72
CA TYR A 88 -6.55 2.72 13.48
C TYR A 88 -7.32 4.05 13.48
N ASN A 89 -8.53 4.04 14.03
CA ASN A 89 -9.24 5.27 14.39
C ASN A 89 -8.49 5.91 15.57
N ASP A 90 -7.97 7.11 15.36
CA ASP A 90 -7.72 8.10 16.41
C ASP A 90 -8.73 9.22 16.24
#